data_AF-A0A2E5G4J4-F1
#
_entry.id   AF-A0A2E5G4J4-F1
#
_cell.length_a   1.000
_cell.length_b   1.000
_cell.length_c   1.000
_cell.angle_alpha   90.00
_cell.angle_beta   90.00
_cell.angle_gamma   90.00
#
_symmetry.space_group_name_H-M   'P 1'
#
loop_
_entity.id
_entity.type
_entity.pdbx_description
1 polymer ?
#
loop_
_entity_poly.entity_id
_entity_poly.type
_entity_poly.pdbx_seq_one_letter_code
_entity_poly.pdbx_strand_id
1 'polypeptide(L)'
;MNTRAYLQSIMPSRDIVDAFVNRPDRSKEVRYKPGLTFDPVLGWVLRNSVRQDGIDNSKTFYHYESDGDRSCITPSDQPCRIHTYGNIFTHSDQVSDGKTWQEFIAAHLCEPVRNYGIGGYSVYQAYRRMQLVEAKHPADYLILNIYDDDHMRNLDAWREIRKKGRGTRTMPYLSFNVQADTVMEHANPFDCETDVSPYL
;
A
#
# COMPACT_ATOMS: atom_id res chain seq x y z
N MET A 1 4.11 -10.50 29.92
CA MET A 1 5.36 -9.96 29.35
C MET A 1 5.45 -8.49 29.75
N ASN A 2 6.53 -8.02 30.36
CA ASN A 2 6.65 -6.59 30.73
C ASN A 2 7.07 -5.75 29.51
N THR A 3 6.90 -4.41 29.57
CA THR A 3 7.20 -3.49 28.47
C THR A 3 8.62 -3.66 27.93
N ARG A 4 9.61 -3.86 28.81
CA ARG A 4 11.01 -4.06 28.42
C ARG A 4 11.22 -5.35 27.63
N ALA A 5 10.64 -6.46 28.09
CA ALA A 5 10.71 -7.75 27.41
C ALA A 5 10.00 -7.71 26.06
N TYR A 6 8.88 -7.00 25.96
CA TYR A 6 8.20 -6.77 24.68
C TYR A 6 9.08 -5.97 23.72
N LEU A 7 9.58 -4.80 24.14
CA LEU A 7 10.47 -3.96 23.32
C LEU A 7 11.72 -4.73 22.86
N GLN A 8 12.34 -5.53 23.74
CA GLN A 8 13.46 -6.40 23.38
C GLN A 8 13.08 -7.45 22.33
N SER A 9 11.86 -7.99 22.39
CA SER A 9 11.40 -9.02 21.44
C SER A 9 11.17 -8.48 20.02
N ILE A 10 10.92 -7.18 19.88
CA ILE A 10 10.68 -6.51 18.59
C ILE A 10 11.85 -5.63 18.14
N MET A 11 12.89 -5.49 18.98
CA MET A 11 14.06 -4.68 18.66
C MET A 11 14.82 -5.34 17.51
N PRO A 12 15.13 -4.60 16.42
CA PRO A 12 15.98 -5.12 15.38
C PRO A 12 17.35 -5.53 15.96
N SER A 13 17.90 -6.66 15.52
CA SER A 13 19.24 -7.08 15.94
C SER A 13 20.30 -6.13 15.37
N ARG A 14 21.51 -6.15 15.94
CA ARG A 14 22.64 -5.38 15.40
C ARG A 14 22.89 -5.70 13.94
N ASP A 15 22.83 -6.97 13.55
CA ASP A 15 23.00 -7.40 12.15
C ASP A 15 21.93 -6.81 11.21
N ILE A 16 20.69 -6.66 11.70
CA ILE A 16 19.60 -6.04 10.97
C ILE A 16 19.88 -4.55 10.77
N VAL A 17 20.33 -3.87 11.83
CA VAL A 17 20.70 -2.45 11.77
C VAL A 17 21.93 -2.25 10.88
N ASP A 18 22.93 -3.11 10.98
CA ASP A 18 24.14 -3.05 10.18
C ASP A 18 23.83 -3.33 8.70
N ALA A 19 22.92 -4.26 8.38
CA ALA A 19 22.43 -4.47 7.02
C ALA A 19 21.62 -3.28 6.50
N PHE A 20 20.81 -2.65 7.36
CA PHE A 20 20.06 -1.44 7.06
C PHE A 20 20.97 -0.25 6.75
N VAL A 21 21.98 0.01 7.58
CA VAL A 21 22.91 1.15 7.41
C VAL A 21 23.89 0.93 6.26
N ASN A 22 24.47 -0.28 6.14
CA ASN A 22 25.60 -0.50 5.23
C ASN A 22 25.19 -0.95 3.82
N ARG A 23 23.88 -1.07 3.53
CA ARG A 23 23.30 -1.36 2.21
C ARG A 23 24.11 -2.40 1.39
N PRO A 24 24.29 -3.64 1.88
CA PRO A 24 25.13 -4.61 1.19
C PRO A 24 24.56 -4.96 -0.19
N ASP A 25 25.48 -5.31 -1.10
CA ASP A 25 25.29 -5.59 -2.52
C ASP A 25 23.89 -6.10 -2.93
N ARG A 26 23.24 -5.29 -3.79
CA ARG A 26 21.89 -5.50 -4.36
C ARG A 26 21.77 -6.74 -5.25
N SER A 27 22.89 -7.41 -5.56
CA SER A 27 22.95 -8.62 -6.39
C SER A 27 22.53 -9.88 -5.64
N LYS A 28 22.48 -9.85 -4.30
CA LYS A 28 21.97 -10.96 -3.50
C LYS A 28 20.51 -10.68 -3.21
N GLU A 29 19.66 -11.46 -3.87
CA GLU A 29 18.21 -11.32 -3.91
C GLU A 29 17.62 -11.28 -2.51
N VAL A 30 17.08 -10.13 -2.15
CA VAL A 30 15.83 -10.17 -1.42
C VAL A 30 14.73 -9.98 -2.43
N ARG A 31 13.95 -11.05 -2.56
CA ARG A 31 12.63 -10.95 -3.13
C ARG A 31 11.77 -10.20 -2.12
N TYR A 32 11.59 -8.89 -2.32
CA TYR A 32 10.39 -8.23 -1.80
C TYR A 32 9.19 -9.13 -2.11
N LYS A 33 8.22 -9.20 -1.19
CA LYS A 33 6.97 -9.94 -1.42
C LYS A 33 6.52 -9.64 -2.86
N PRO A 34 6.38 -10.65 -3.75
CA PRO A 34 6.20 -10.40 -5.18
C PRO A 34 5.12 -9.34 -5.41
N GLY A 35 5.45 -8.29 -6.15
CA GLY A 35 4.49 -7.23 -6.49
C GLY A 35 4.39 -6.04 -5.54
N LEU A 36 5.39 -5.76 -4.71
CA LEU A 36 5.52 -4.47 -4.00
C LEU A 36 6.77 -3.72 -4.48
N THR A 37 6.70 -2.40 -4.47
CA THR A 37 7.82 -1.48 -4.69
C THR A 37 7.69 -0.26 -3.78
N PHE A 38 8.80 0.36 -3.44
CA PHE A 38 8.82 1.52 -2.56
C PHE A 38 8.38 2.80 -3.30
N ASP A 39 7.70 3.69 -2.56
CA ASP A 39 7.35 5.04 -2.98
C ASP A 39 7.67 6.02 -1.84
N PRO A 40 8.47 7.08 -2.07
CA PRO A 40 8.89 7.99 -1.01
C PRO A 40 7.75 8.80 -0.40
N VAL A 41 6.65 9.00 -1.14
CA VAL A 41 5.50 9.78 -0.66
C VAL A 41 4.46 8.87 0.00
N LEU A 42 4.23 7.69 -0.57
CA LEU A 42 3.15 6.79 -0.20
C LEU A 42 3.61 5.61 0.68
N GLY A 43 4.91 5.39 0.82
CA GLY A 43 5.49 4.21 1.47
C GLY A 43 5.69 3.06 0.49
N TRP A 44 4.63 2.29 0.25
CA TRP A 44 4.69 1.09 -0.58
C TRP A 44 3.54 1.08 -1.58
N VAL A 45 3.86 0.79 -2.83
CA VAL A 45 2.88 0.65 -3.92
C VAL A 45 3.05 -0.71 -4.57
N LEU A 46 2.07 -1.09 -5.38
CA LEU A 46 2.05 -2.39 -6.03
C LEU A 46 2.69 -2.32 -7.41
N ARG A 47 3.24 -3.44 -7.86
CA ARG A 47 3.75 -3.64 -9.23
C ARG A 47 3.30 -4.98 -9.77
N ASN A 48 3.42 -5.16 -11.09
CA ASN A 48 3.02 -6.38 -11.77
C ASN A 48 3.57 -7.62 -11.06
N SER A 49 2.68 -8.57 -10.79
CA SER A 49 3.06 -9.80 -10.09
C SER A 49 2.05 -10.91 -10.28
N VAL A 50 2.56 -12.13 -10.09
CA VAL A 50 1.75 -13.33 -9.91
C VAL A 50 1.98 -13.81 -8.49
N ARG A 51 0.93 -13.90 -7.68
CA ARG A 51 1.02 -14.34 -6.28
C ARG A 51 0.33 -15.68 -6.10
N GLN A 52 0.92 -16.49 -5.22
CA GLN A 52 0.37 -17.76 -4.76
C GLN A 52 -0.48 -17.51 -3.51
N ASP A 53 -1.50 -16.66 -3.63
CA ASP A 53 -2.37 -16.21 -2.53
C ASP A 53 -3.84 -16.61 -2.72
N GLY A 54 -4.15 -17.38 -3.78
CA GLY A 54 -5.49 -17.89 -4.05
C GLY A 54 -5.76 -19.25 -3.38
N ILE A 55 -7.04 -19.65 -3.39
CA ILE A 55 -7.52 -20.94 -2.87
C ILE A 55 -6.99 -22.10 -3.73
N ASP A 56 -6.79 -23.29 -3.14
CA ASP A 56 -6.38 -24.52 -3.85
C ASP A 56 -5.12 -24.39 -4.71
N ASN A 57 -4.12 -23.66 -4.20
CA ASN A 57 -2.89 -23.34 -4.94
C ASN A 57 -3.16 -22.61 -6.28
N SER A 58 -4.27 -21.88 -6.38
CA SER A 58 -4.47 -20.94 -7.48
C SER A 58 -3.57 -19.72 -7.35
N LYS A 59 -3.20 -19.17 -8.51
CA LYS A 59 -2.39 -17.97 -8.63
C LYS A 59 -3.27 -16.78 -8.98
N THR A 60 -3.02 -15.66 -8.31
CA THR A 60 -3.64 -14.39 -8.63
C THR A 60 -2.72 -13.57 -9.50
N PHE A 61 -3.26 -13.03 -10.57
CA PHE A 61 -2.56 -12.16 -11.51
C PHE A 61 -2.93 -10.72 -11.20
N TYR A 62 -1.91 -9.89 -11.02
CA TYR A 62 -2.05 -8.47 -10.78
C TYR A 62 -1.23 -7.68 -11.80
N HIS A 63 -1.90 -6.89 -12.61
CA HIS A 63 -1.29 -5.93 -13.52
C HIS A 63 -1.72 -4.51 -13.16
N TYR A 64 -0.83 -3.57 -13.45
CA TYR A 64 -1.04 -2.15 -13.18
C TYR A 64 -0.64 -1.32 -14.38
N GLU A 65 -1.38 -0.25 -14.60
CA GLU A 65 -1.07 0.79 -15.57
C GLU A 65 0.06 1.68 -15.07
N SER A 66 0.60 2.53 -15.96
CA SER A 66 1.74 3.40 -15.65
C SER A 66 1.49 4.44 -14.54
N ASP A 67 0.23 4.79 -14.30
CA ASP A 67 -0.22 5.68 -13.21
C ASP A 67 -0.49 4.92 -11.90
N GLY A 68 -0.33 3.58 -11.91
CA GLY A 68 -0.57 2.70 -10.78
C GLY A 68 -2.04 2.37 -10.55
N ASP A 69 -2.93 2.65 -11.51
CA ASP A 69 -4.23 2.01 -11.58
C ASP A 69 -4.06 0.50 -11.75
N ARG A 70 -4.96 -0.29 -11.19
CA ARG A 70 -5.02 -1.72 -11.48
C ARG A 70 -5.59 -1.91 -12.88
N SER A 71 -4.91 -2.69 -13.73
CA SER A 71 -5.30 -2.86 -15.13
C SER A 71 -6.75 -3.30 -15.26
N CYS A 72 -7.50 -2.51 -16.04
CA CYS A 72 -8.88 -2.79 -16.40
C CYS A 72 -8.91 -3.56 -17.72
N ILE A 73 -9.59 -4.71 -17.75
CA ILE A 73 -9.79 -5.52 -18.95
C ILE A 73 -10.88 -4.92 -19.84
N THR A 74 -11.87 -4.28 -19.22
CA THR A 74 -12.94 -3.60 -19.97
C THR A 74 -12.32 -2.49 -20.82
N PRO A 75 -12.25 -2.66 -22.15
CA PRO A 75 -11.67 -1.63 -23.01
C PRO A 75 -12.61 -0.45 -22.97
N SER A 76 -12.08 0.76 -22.86
CA SER A 76 -12.92 1.90 -23.21
C SER A 76 -12.10 3.07 -23.73
N ASP A 77 -12.48 3.49 -24.92
CA ASP A 77 -12.41 4.83 -25.46
C ASP A 77 -13.40 5.81 -24.77
N GLN A 78 -14.12 5.35 -23.76
CA GLN A 78 -15.10 6.12 -22.99
C GLN A 78 -14.42 6.96 -21.88
N PRO A 79 -15.09 8.03 -21.44
CA PRO A 79 -14.65 8.81 -20.29
C PRO A 79 -14.57 7.93 -19.04
N CYS A 80 -13.50 8.07 -18.26
CA CYS A 80 -13.40 7.43 -16.96
C CYS A 80 -13.72 8.47 -15.88
N ARG A 81 -14.89 8.33 -15.24
CA ARG A 81 -15.42 9.32 -14.29
C ARG A 81 -15.32 8.90 -12.83
N ILE A 82 -14.97 7.64 -12.56
CA ILE A 82 -15.00 7.07 -11.21
C ILE A 82 -13.63 6.52 -10.86
N HIS A 83 -13.02 7.08 -9.83
CA HIS A 83 -11.80 6.57 -9.22
C HIS A 83 -12.08 6.01 -7.84
N THR A 84 -11.40 4.91 -7.50
CA THR A 84 -11.61 4.20 -6.23
C THR A 84 -10.30 4.11 -5.45
N TYR A 85 -10.36 4.42 -4.15
CA TYR A 85 -9.22 4.50 -3.24
C TYR A 85 -9.51 3.77 -1.94
N GLY A 86 -8.49 3.14 -1.37
CA GLY A 86 -8.62 2.45 -0.08
C GLY A 86 -7.61 1.34 0.08
N ASN A 87 -7.97 0.35 0.90
CA ASN A 87 -7.10 -0.74 1.29
C ASN A 87 -7.26 -1.98 0.37
N ILE A 88 -6.97 -3.16 0.93
CA ILE A 88 -7.12 -4.49 0.34
C ILE A 88 -8.50 -4.75 -0.30
N PHE A 89 -9.59 -4.23 0.28
CA PHE A 89 -10.95 -4.41 -0.25
C PHE A 89 -11.22 -3.54 -1.47
N THR A 90 -10.52 -2.41 -1.59
CA THR A 90 -10.54 -1.61 -2.82
C THR A 90 -9.68 -2.27 -3.88
N HIS A 91 -8.45 -2.64 -3.52
CA HIS A 91 -7.52 -3.31 -4.43
C HIS A 91 -8.10 -4.62 -4.99
N SER A 92 -8.90 -5.31 -4.18
CA SER A 92 -9.36 -6.68 -4.42
C SER A 92 -8.18 -7.66 -4.42
N ASP A 93 -7.39 -7.70 -3.33
CA ASP A 93 -6.39 -8.76 -3.16
C ASP A 93 -7.08 -10.13 -3.25
N GLN A 94 -6.35 -11.12 -3.75
CA GLN A 94 -6.80 -12.50 -4.03
C GLN A 94 -7.86 -12.61 -5.14
N VAL A 95 -8.13 -11.53 -5.85
CA VAL A 95 -8.97 -11.49 -7.03
C VAL A 95 -8.08 -11.14 -8.21
N SER A 96 -8.12 -11.93 -9.30
CA SER A 96 -7.33 -11.65 -10.52
C SER A 96 -7.89 -10.47 -11.30
N ASP A 97 -7.08 -9.93 -12.21
CA ASP A 97 -7.51 -8.88 -13.14
C ASP A 97 -8.80 -9.29 -13.89
N GLY A 98 -9.65 -8.31 -14.22
CA GLY A 98 -10.95 -8.57 -14.85
C GLY A 98 -12.05 -9.08 -13.91
N LYS A 99 -11.77 -9.29 -12.63
CA LYS A 99 -12.74 -9.86 -11.67
C LYS A 99 -12.96 -9.00 -10.43
N THR A 100 -12.37 -7.80 -10.39
CA THR A 100 -12.58 -6.87 -9.27
C THR A 100 -14.01 -6.33 -9.29
N TRP A 101 -14.50 -5.84 -8.15
CA TRP A 101 -15.84 -5.25 -8.13
C TRP A 101 -15.93 -4.01 -9.04
N GLN A 102 -14.82 -3.30 -9.27
CA GLN A 102 -14.73 -2.22 -10.24
C GLN A 102 -15.00 -2.71 -11.67
N GLU A 103 -14.52 -3.89 -12.06
CA GLU A 103 -14.80 -4.47 -13.38
C GLU A 103 -16.27 -4.79 -13.56
N PHE A 104 -16.91 -5.31 -12.51
CA PHE A 104 -18.36 -5.53 -12.55
C PHE A 104 -19.11 -4.21 -12.70
N ILE A 105 -18.76 -3.16 -11.96
CA ILE A 105 -19.40 -1.85 -12.13
C ILE A 105 -19.11 -1.27 -13.52
N ALA A 106 -17.87 -1.36 -13.99
CA ALA A 106 -17.45 -0.87 -15.30
C ALA A 106 -18.25 -1.51 -16.43
N ALA A 107 -18.47 -2.83 -16.36
CA ALA A 107 -19.31 -3.56 -17.31
C ALA A 107 -20.79 -3.12 -17.28
N HIS A 108 -21.33 -2.71 -16.12
CA HIS A 108 -22.71 -2.23 -16.02
C HIS A 108 -22.86 -0.79 -16.52
N LEU A 109 -21.86 0.06 -16.28
CA LEU A 109 -21.86 1.46 -16.71
C LEU A 109 -21.39 1.64 -18.16
N CYS A 110 -20.76 0.61 -18.73
CA CYS A 110 -20.04 0.69 -20.01
C CYS A 110 -18.95 1.77 -20.02
N GLU A 111 -18.31 2.02 -18.86
CA GLU A 111 -17.20 2.96 -18.71
C GLU A 111 -16.20 2.42 -17.68
N PRO A 112 -14.90 2.77 -17.73
CA PRO A 112 -13.91 2.25 -16.81
C PRO A 112 -14.14 2.82 -15.41
N VAL A 113 -13.81 2.02 -14.40
CA VAL A 113 -13.73 2.45 -13.00
C VAL A 113 -12.31 2.18 -12.52
N ARG A 114 -11.53 3.23 -12.26
CA ARG A 114 -10.13 3.08 -11.83
C ARG A 114 -10.05 2.53 -10.41
N ASN A 115 -9.09 1.64 -10.19
CA ASN A 115 -8.78 1.03 -8.93
C ASN A 115 -7.36 1.38 -8.47
N TYR A 116 -7.28 2.38 -7.59
CA TYR A 116 -6.05 2.81 -6.93
C TYR A 116 -5.91 2.25 -5.51
N GLY A 117 -6.67 1.20 -5.17
CA GLY A 117 -6.59 0.55 -3.86
C GLY A 117 -5.23 -0.12 -3.64
N ILE A 118 -4.73 -0.07 -2.40
CA ILE A 118 -3.46 -0.74 -2.04
C ILE A 118 -3.63 -1.52 -0.75
N GLY A 119 -3.32 -2.82 -0.81
CA GLY A 119 -3.34 -3.71 0.34
C GLY A 119 -2.58 -3.15 1.56
N GLY A 120 -3.29 -3.04 2.68
CA GLY A 120 -2.72 -2.59 3.95
C GLY A 120 -2.60 -1.08 4.12
N TYR A 121 -3.10 -0.25 3.21
CA TYR A 121 -3.16 1.21 3.39
C TYR A 121 -3.98 1.62 4.62
N SER A 122 -3.68 2.81 5.12
CA SER A 122 -4.54 3.54 6.04
C SER A 122 -5.43 4.52 5.29
N VAL A 123 -6.38 5.15 6.00
CA VAL A 123 -7.18 6.25 5.45
C VAL A 123 -6.27 7.37 4.91
N TYR A 124 -5.25 7.74 5.67
CA TYR A 124 -4.32 8.81 5.30
C TYR A 124 -3.49 8.45 4.07
N GLN A 125 -3.00 7.22 3.93
CA GLN A 125 -2.28 6.82 2.71
C GLN A 125 -3.20 6.80 1.48
N ALA A 126 -4.43 6.31 1.63
CA ALA A 126 -5.42 6.33 0.56
C ALA A 126 -5.74 7.77 0.12
N TYR A 127 -5.90 8.68 1.09
CA TYR A 127 -6.09 10.11 0.85
C TYR A 127 -4.90 10.75 0.14
N ARG A 128 -3.67 10.48 0.59
CA ARG A 128 -2.44 10.99 -0.04
C ARG A 128 -2.30 10.51 -1.48
N ARG A 129 -2.60 9.23 -1.74
CA ARG A 129 -2.62 8.68 -3.10
C ARG A 129 -3.68 9.36 -3.96
N MET A 130 -4.88 9.55 -3.43
CA MET A 130 -5.95 10.31 -4.10
C MET A 130 -5.48 11.71 -4.49
N GLN A 131 -4.90 12.48 -3.56
CA GLN A 131 -4.38 13.82 -3.90
C GLN A 131 -3.35 13.80 -5.04
N LEU A 132 -2.44 12.83 -5.07
CA LEU A 132 -1.42 12.73 -6.11
C LEU A 132 -1.99 12.35 -7.48
N VAL A 133 -2.95 11.43 -7.51
CA VAL A 133 -3.58 10.95 -8.75
C VAL A 133 -4.51 12.02 -9.29
N GLU A 134 -5.42 12.54 -8.47
CA GLU A 134 -6.44 13.53 -8.88
C GLU A 134 -5.82 14.87 -9.33
N ALA A 135 -4.62 15.21 -8.84
CA ALA A 135 -3.88 16.37 -9.33
C ALA A 135 -3.41 16.23 -10.78
N LYS A 136 -3.29 15.01 -11.30
CA LYS A 136 -2.81 14.70 -12.67
C LYS A 136 -3.94 14.23 -13.57
N HIS A 137 -4.81 13.39 -13.03
CA HIS A 137 -5.89 12.70 -13.72
C HIS A 137 -7.15 12.81 -12.84
N PRO A 138 -7.88 13.93 -12.91
CA PRO A 138 -9.07 14.13 -12.08
C PRO A 138 -10.24 13.27 -12.57
N ALA A 139 -11.04 12.76 -11.64
CA ALA A 139 -12.32 12.12 -11.87
C ALA A 139 -13.49 12.94 -11.29
N ASP A 140 -14.67 12.76 -11.87
CA ASP A 140 -15.90 13.42 -11.42
C ASP A 140 -16.38 12.85 -10.06
N TYR A 141 -16.15 11.56 -9.84
CA TYR A 141 -16.62 10.83 -8.67
C TYR A 141 -15.50 10.01 -8.04
N LEU A 142 -15.41 10.11 -6.71
CA LEU A 142 -14.41 9.41 -5.91
C LEU A 142 -15.11 8.47 -4.94
N ILE A 143 -14.67 7.21 -4.91
CA ILE A 143 -15.08 6.23 -3.90
C ILE A 143 -13.90 6.00 -2.97
N LEU A 144 -13.99 6.50 -1.74
CA LEU A 144 -13.03 6.22 -0.68
C LEU A 144 -13.58 5.06 0.18
N ASN A 145 -13.17 3.83 -0.14
CA ASN A 145 -13.63 2.62 0.54
C ASN A 145 -12.68 2.26 1.69
N ILE A 146 -13.04 2.75 2.88
CA ILE A 146 -12.33 2.54 4.14
C ILE A 146 -12.95 1.38 4.91
N TYR A 147 -12.11 0.51 5.47
CA TYR A 147 -12.58 -0.65 6.21
C TYR A 147 -11.81 -0.88 7.52
N ASP A 148 -12.55 -1.23 8.58
CA ASP A 148 -12.05 -1.68 9.88
C ASP A 148 -10.88 -0.84 10.43
N ASP A 149 -9.70 -1.42 10.61
CA ASP A 149 -8.54 -0.82 11.28
C ASP A 149 -7.78 0.22 10.43
N ASP A 150 -8.25 0.56 9.22
CA ASP A 150 -7.61 1.55 8.34
C ASP A 150 -7.37 2.90 9.04
N HIS A 151 -8.25 3.31 9.95
CA HIS A 151 -8.09 4.56 10.70
C HIS A 151 -6.99 4.46 11.77
N MET A 152 -6.88 3.32 12.45
CA MET A 152 -5.80 3.05 13.42
C MET A 152 -4.44 2.95 12.73
N ARG A 153 -4.43 2.61 11.45
CA ARG A 153 -3.21 2.55 10.65
C ARG A 153 -2.59 3.92 10.35
N ASN A 154 -3.33 5.01 10.55
CA ASN A 154 -2.81 6.37 10.38
C ASN A 154 -1.70 6.72 11.36
N LEU A 155 -1.64 6.07 12.53
CA LEU A 155 -0.79 6.50 13.64
C LEU A 155 0.65 5.97 13.58
N ASP A 156 0.87 4.93 12.76
CA ASP A 156 2.11 4.16 12.83
C ASP A 156 2.90 4.31 11.54
N ALA A 157 4.02 5.03 11.64
CA ALA A 157 5.04 5.06 10.60
C ALA A 157 5.61 3.67 10.30
N TRP A 158 5.58 2.78 11.30
CA TRP A 158 6.18 1.46 11.28
C TRP A 158 5.19 0.40 11.80
N ARG A 159 4.30 -0.07 10.92
CA ARG A 159 3.17 -0.92 11.30
C ARG A 159 3.54 -2.33 11.76
N GLU A 160 4.68 -2.86 11.34
CA GLU A 160 5.07 -4.23 11.68
C GLU A 160 5.34 -4.44 13.18
N ILE A 161 5.59 -3.36 13.91
CA ILE A 161 5.73 -3.39 15.38
C ILE A 161 4.50 -4.02 16.05
N ARG A 162 3.30 -3.75 15.50
CA ARG A 162 2.03 -4.33 15.97
C ARG A 162 1.92 -5.83 15.72
N LYS A 163 2.62 -6.33 14.70
CA LYS A 163 2.62 -7.75 14.30
C LYS A 163 3.77 -8.54 14.92
N LYS A 164 4.53 -7.95 15.87
CA LYS A 164 5.80 -8.48 16.38
C LYS A 164 6.81 -8.76 15.25
N GLY A 165 6.68 -8.05 14.13
CA GLY A 165 7.56 -8.16 12.97
C GLY A 165 8.78 -7.26 13.13
N ARG A 166 9.85 -7.61 12.41
CA ARG A 166 11.14 -6.92 12.51
C ARG A 166 11.27 -5.70 11.60
N GLY A 167 10.29 -5.42 10.73
CA GLY A 167 10.02 -4.06 10.32
C GLY A 167 10.68 -3.52 9.07
N THR A 168 10.32 -4.09 7.93
CA THR A 168 10.82 -3.63 6.62
C THR A 168 10.12 -2.42 6.07
N ARG A 169 8.94 -2.05 6.57
CA ARG A 169 8.04 -1.16 5.83
C ARG A 169 7.68 0.07 6.65
N THR A 170 8.13 1.21 6.15
CA THR A 170 7.69 2.51 6.64
C THR A 170 6.62 3.12 5.72
N MET A 171 5.88 4.07 6.27
CA MET A 171 4.82 4.78 5.57
C MET A 171 4.60 6.17 6.18
N PRO A 172 4.01 7.11 5.42
CA PRO A 172 3.54 8.37 5.99
C PRO A 172 2.47 8.10 7.05
N TYR A 173 2.40 8.95 8.06
CA TYR A 173 1.54 8.79 9.22
C TYR A 173 1.06 10.14 9.76
N LEU A 174 0.14 10.10 10.71
CA LEU A 174 -0.45 11.25 11.37
C LEU A 174 -0.16 11.18 12.88
N SER A 175 0.03 12.34 13.49
CA SER A 175 -0.02 12.49 14.94
C SER A 175 -1.13 13.45 15.33
N PHE A 176 -1.82 13.15 16.42
CA PHE A 176 -2.97 13.91 16.89
C PHE A 176 -2.71 14.48 18.28
N ASN A 177 -3.05 15.74 18.48
CA ASN A 177 -3.18 16.32 19.82
C ASN A 177 -4.67 16.57 20.09
N VAL A 178 -5.27 15.66 20.86
CA VAL A 178 -6.71 15.67 21.16
C VAL A 178 -7.12 16.91 21.96
N GLN A 179 -6.27 17.41 22.86
CA GLN A 179 -6.59 18.58 23.67
C GLN A 179 -6.58 19.87 22.85
N ALA A 180 -5.66 19.96 21.88
CA ALA A 180 -5.53 21.12 21.01
C ALA A 180 -6.40 21.03 19.74
N ASP A 181 -7.05 19.89 19.50
CA ASP A 181 -7.75 19.57 18.26
C ASP A 181 -6.89 19.78 17.00
N THR A 182 -5.63 19.32 17.06
CA THR A 182 -4.68 19.45 15.95
C THR A 182 -4.22 18.11 15.41
N VAL A 183 -3.99 18.09 14.10
CA VAL A 183 -3.42 16.98 13.35
C VAL A 183 -2.13 17.45 12.69
N MET A 184 -1.07 16.65 12.82
CA MET A 184 0.17 16.88 12.07
C MET A 184 0.41 15.72 11.12
N GLU A 185 0.67 16.06 9.87
CA GLU A 185 1.09 15.14 8.81
C GLU A 185 2.59 14.89 8.91
N HIS A 186 2.97 13.61 8.92
CA HIS A 186 4.35 13.20 8.84
C HIS A 186 4.59 12.50 7.50
N ALA A 187 5.67 12.90 6.83
CA ALA A 187 6.15 12.22 5.64
C ALA A 187 6.57 10.78 5.96
N ASN A 188 6.76 9.98 4.91
CA ASN A 188 7.42 8.69 5.08
C ASN A 188 8.83 8.94 5.65
N PRO A 189 9.26 8.23 6.70
CA PRO A 189 10.61 8.39 7.27
C PRO A 189 11.78 8.09 6.32
N PHE A 190 11.50 7.44 5.19
CA PHE A 190 12.49 7.12 4.17
C PHE A 190 12.15 7.82 2.85
N ASP A 191 13.18 8.32 2.18
CA ASP A 191 13.07 9.13 0.96
C ASP A 191 13.45 8.33 -0.30
N CYS A 192 14.00 7.11 -0.16
CA CYS A 192 14.29 6.26 -1.31
C CYS A 192 14.23 4.76 -1.00
N GLU A 193 14.02 3.93 -2.04
CA GLU A 193 13.96 2.46 -1.91
C GLU A 193 15.25 1.88 -1.31
N THR A 194 16.36 2.58 -1.50
CA THR A 194 17.69 2.16 -1.01
C THR A 194 17.86 2.36 0.50
N ASP A 195 16.96 3.14 1.13
CA ASP A 195 16.83 3.21 2.59
C ASP A 195 16.02 2.04 3.15
N VAL A 196 15.31 1.31 2.29
CA VAL A 196 14.57 0.13 2.72
C VAL A 196 15.41 -1.13 2.49
N SER A 197 15.91 -1.69 3.60
CA SER A 197 16.57 -2.99 3.56
C SER A 197 15.57 -4.07 3.15
N PRO A 198 15.96 -4.95 2.23
CA PRO A 198 15.06 -6.02 1.87
C PRO A 198 15.29 -7.26 2.78
N TYR A 199 16.37 -7.32 3.59
CA TYR A 199 16.67 -8.48 4.46
C TYR A 199 16.17 -8.32 5.90
N LEU A 200 14.89 -8.54 6.11
CA LEU A 200 14.26 -8.57 7.43
C LEU A 200 13.19 -9.66 7.52
#